data_AF-A0A2G9EEP8-F1
#
_entry.id   AF-A0A2G9EEP8-F1
#
_cell.length_a   1.000
_cell.length_b   1.000
_cell.length_c   1.000
_cell.angle_alpha   90.00
_cell.angle_beta   90.00
_cell.angle_gamma   90.00
#
_symmetry.space_group_name_H-M   'P 1'
#
loop_
_entity.id
_entity.type
_entity.pdbx_description
1 polymer ?
#
loop_
_entity_poly.entity_id
_entity_poly.type
_entity_poly.pdbx_seq_one_letter_code
_entity_poly.pdbx_strand_id
1 'polypeptide(L)'
;MENIKEMVIEKLKLFKIDEATSIEYFLNKALSSINNFTNQNYTFDSIPDGLKYILVDKAVGEILNFKKLNGELKDYDFSSVLKSIKEGDTTETYSDTVKTPEELFEIMLNDLLIGKDNELYRYRRLQW
;
A
#
# COMPACT_ATOMS: atom_id res chain seq x y z
N MET A 1 9.46 4.14 15.06
CA MET A 1 8.70 4.93 14.06
C MET A 1 9.56 5.41 12.88
N GLU A 2 10.73 6.02 13.13
CA GLU A 2 11.56 6.67 12.09
C GLU A 2 11.93 5.75 10.92
N ASN A 3 12.32 4.51 11.20
CA ASN A 3 12.62 3.50 10.18
C ASN A 3 11.42 3.13 9.28
N ILE A 4 10.20 3.05 9.82
CA ILE A 4 8.99 2.71 9.04
C ILE A 4 8.62 3.88 8.11
N LYS A 5 8.81 5.12 8.57
CA LYS A 5 8.59 6.32 7.75
C LYS A 5 9.57 6.37 6.57
N GLU A 6 10.83 6.02 6.79
CA GLU A 6 11.83 5.90 5.72
C GLU A 6 11.41 4.86 4.67
N MET A 7 10.95 3.68 5.10
CA MET A 7 10.44 2.65 4.18
C MET A 7 9.28 3.15 3.31
N VAL A 8 8.37 3.95 3.88
CA VAL A 8 7.27 4.57 3.11
C VAL A 8 7.82 5.54 2.06
N ILE A 9 8.79 6.38 2.42
CA ILE A 9 9.43 7.33 1.49
C ILE A 9 10.16 6.58 0.37
N GLU A 10 10.91 5.53 0.70
CA GLU A 10 11.59 4.69 -0.29
C GLU A 10 10.60 4.02 -1.26
N LYS A 11 9.49 3.49 -0.73
CA LYS A 11 8.46 2.88 -1.55
C LYS A 11 7.73 3.91 -2.43
N LEU A 12 7.49 5.13 -1.95
CA LEU A 12 6.91 6.21 -2.76
C LEU A 12 7.83 6.64 -3.91
N LYS A 13 9.15 6.58 -3.74
CA LYS A 13 10.11 6.86 -4.82
C LYS A 13 10.01 5.85 -5.97
N LEU A 14 9.63 4.59 -5.70
CA LEU A 14 9.36 3.60 -6.76
C LEU A 14 8.19 4.05 -7.66
N PHE A 15 7.26 4.80 -7.09
CA PHE A 15 6.14 5.43 -7.80
C PHE A 15 6.47 6.85 -8.27
N LYS A 16 7.75 7.28 -8.29
CA LYS A 16 8.15 8.64 -8.70
C LYS A 16 7.42 9.75 -7.94
N ILE A 17 7.08 9.52 -6.68
CA ILE A 17 6.49 10.52 -5.79
C ILE A 17 7.58 10.97 -4.82
N ASP A 18 8.06 12.20 -5.03
CA ASP A 18 9.15 12.76 -4.24
C ASP A 18 8.69 13.31 -2.89
N GLU A 19 7.44 13.78 -2.80
CA GLU A 19 6.90 14.40 -1.59
C GLU A 19 5.49 13.89 -1.25
N ALA A 20 5.35 13.46 0.01
CA ALA A 20 4.07 13.15 0.62
C ALA A 20 3.92 13.90 1.93
N THR A 21 2.89 14.73 2.01
CA THR A 21 2.47 15.37 3.26
C THR A 21 1.74 14.35 4.13
N SER A 22 1.80 14.53 5.45
CA SER A 22 0.99 13.76 6.40
C SER A 22 1.25 12.25 6.41
N ILE A 23 2.47 11.79 6.08
CA ILE A 23 2.85 10.36 6.13
C ILE A 23 2.49 9.71 7.47
N GLU A 24 2.71 10.42 8.57
CA GLU A 24 2.39 9.94 9.91
C GLU A 24 0.89 9.69 10.11
N TYR A 25 0.02 10.52 9.54
CA TYR A 25 -1.42 10.30 9.57
C TYR A 25 -1.80 9.00 8.85
N PHE A 26 -1.25 8.77 7.65
CA PHE A 26 -1.54 7.57 6.87
C PHE A 26 -0.97 6.30 7.51
N LEU A 27 0.20 6.39 8.14
CA LEU A 27 0.76 5.30 8.95
C LEU A 27 -0.13 4.95 10.15
N ASN A 28 -0.63 5.96 10.87
CA ASN A 28 -1.56 5.74 11.98
C ASN A 28 -2.89 5.14 11.50
N LYS A 29 -3.41 5.60 10.36
CA LYS A 29 -4.62 5.04 9.72
C LYS A 29 -4.41 3.57 9.36
N ALA A 30 -3.29 3.24 8.71
CA ALA A 30 -2.95 1.86 8.34
C ALA A 30 -2.76 0.95 9.56
N LEU A 31 -2.08 1.44 10.61
CA LEU A 31 -1.92 0.72 11.87
C LEU A 31 -3.25 0.45 12.55
N SER A 32 -4.14 1.45 12.58
CA SER A 32 -5.50 1.30 13.11
C SER A 32 -6.30 0.25 12.33
N SER A 33 -6.20 0.24 10.99
CA SER A 33 -6.84 -0.78 10.16
C SER A 33 -6.34 -2.20 10.49
N ILE A 34 -5.03 -2.39 10.63
CA ILE A 34 -4.44 -3.67 11.01
C ILE A 34 -4.90 -4.10 12.41
N ASN A 35 -4.87 -3.18 13.38
CA ASN A 35 -5.32 -3.44 14.75
C ASN A 35 -6.79 -3.86 14.80
N ASN A 36 -7.66 -3.16 14.05
CA ASN A 36 -9.08 -3.51 13.96
C ASN A 36 -9.30 -4.88 13.33
N PHE A 37 -8.59 -5.20 12.24
CA PHE A 37 -8.72 -6.50 11.56
C PHE A 37 -8.23 -7.66 12.43
N THR A 38 -7.07 -7.47 13.06
CA THR A 38 -6.43 -8.50 13.88
C THR A 38 -6.96 -8.56 15.31
N ASN A 39 -7.80 -7.59 15.72
CA ASN A 39 -8.24 -7.41 17.09
C ASN A 39 -7.05 -7.32 18.07
N GLN A 40 -6.13 -6.41 17.76
CA GLN A 40 -4.89 -6.17 18.50
C GLN A 40 -4.76 -4.67 18.82
N ASN A 41 -3.75 -4.33 19.63
CA ASN A 41 -3.39 -2.95 19.93
C ASN A 41 -1.89 -2.73 19.73
N TYR A 42 -1.40 -2.98 18.52
CA TYR A 42 -0.01 -2.73 18.17
C TYR A 42 0.29 -1.23 18.13
N THR A 43 1.51 -0.89 18.55
CA THR A 43 2.17 0.39 18.33
C THR A 43 3.23 0.23 17.24
N PHE A 44 3.84 1.32 16.77
CA PHE A 44 4.96 1.25 15.81
C PHE A 44 6.18 0.49 16.32
N ASP A 45 6.33 0.37 17.65
CA ASP A 45 7.45 -0.33 18.27
C ASP A 45 7.12 -1.79 18.62
N SER A 46 5.83 -2.13 18.69
CA SER A 46 5.35 -3.47 19.06
C SER A 46 4.73 -4.25 17.89
N ILE A 47 4.62 -3.65 16.70
CA ILE A 47 4.08 -4.33 15.53
C ILE A 47 5.05 -5.46 15.09
N PRO A 48 4.57 -6.68 14.86
CA PRO A 48 5.40 -7.79 14.38
C PRO A 48 6.11 -7.47 13.06
N ASP A 49 7.33 -7.98 12.88
CA ASP A 49 8.13 -7.75 11.66
C ASP A 49 7.39 -8.18 10.39
N GLY A 50 6.67 -9.30 10.46
CA GLY A 50 5.87 -9.81 9.34
C GLY A 50 4.69 -8.90 8.93
N LEU A 51 4.34 -7.90 9.73
CA LEU A 51 3.29 -6.93 9.43
C LEU A 51 3.85 -5.56 9.01
N LYS A 52 5.16 -5.31 9.15
CA LYS A 52 5.77 -4.01 8.84
C LYS A 52 5.61 -3.64 7.37
N TYR A 53 5.88 -4.57 6.46
CA TYR A 53 5.71 -4.31 5.02
C TYR A 53 4.24 -4.11 4.65
N ILE A 54 3.31 -4.86 5.24
CA ILE A 54 1.86 -4.66 5.03
C ILE A 54 1.41 -3.27 5.53
N LEU A 55 1.93 -2.83 6.67
CA LEU A 55 1.68 -1.49 7.20
C LEU A 55 2.17 -0.40 6.23
N VAL A 56 3.40 -0.57 5.70
CA VAL A 56 4.00 0.35 4.72
C VAL A 56 3.16 0.38 3.44
N ASP A 57 2.75 -0.78 2.94
CA ASP A 57 1.96 -0.92 1.71
C ASP A 57 0.60 -0.24 1.82
N LYS A 58 -0.11 -0.48 2.92
CA LYS A 58 -1.37 0.20 3.22
C LYS A 58 -1.18 1.71 3.33
N ALA A 59 -0.14 2.18 4.01
CA ALA A 59 0.14 3.61 4.13
C ALA A 59 0.45 4.26 2.77
N VAL A 60 1.25 3.61 1.93
CA VAL A 60 1.55 4.07 0.57
C VAL A 60 0.30 4.07 -0.31
N GLY A 61 -0.51 3.00 -0.24
CA GLY A 61 -1.77 2.91 -0.97
C GLY A 61 -2.73 4.04 -0.58
N GLU A 62 -2.83 4.37 0.70
CA GLU A 62 -3.65 5.49 1.17
C GLU A 62 -3.13 6.85 0.68
N ILE A 63 -1.81 7.07 0.66
CA ILE A 63 -1.20 8.28 0.11
C ILE A 63 -1.48 8.41 -1.39
N LEU A 64 -1.29 7.33 -2.15
CA LEU A 64 -1.56 7.29 -3.59
C LEU A 64 -3.03 7.55 -3.89
N ASN A 65 -3.93 6.93 -3.13
CA ASN A 65 -5.37 7.15 -3.27
C ASN A 65 -5.76 8.60 -2.95
N PHE A 66 -5.18 9.18 -1.89
CA PHE A 66 -5.41 10.58 -1.54
C PHE A 66 -4.94 11.54 -2.64
N LYS A 67 -3.73 11.34 -3.17
CA LYS A 67 -3.20 12.13 -4.29
C LYS A 67 -4.06 12.01 -5.55
N LYS A 68 -4.55 10.80 -5.85
CA LYS A 68 -5.49 10.55 -6.95
C LYS A 68 -6.78 11.36 -6.76
N LEU A 69 -7.41 11.26 -5.58
CA LEU A 69 -8.67 11.93 -5.28
C LEU A 69 -8.55 13.46 -5.28
N ASN A 70 -7.41 14.00 -4.88
CA ASN A 70 -7.11 15.44 -4.97
C ASN A 70 -6.82 15.90 -6.40
N GLY A 71 -6.69 14.99 -7.36
CA GLY A 71 -6.31 15.30 -8.74
C GLY A 71 -4.84 15.73 -8.87
N GLU A 72 -3.98 15.36 -7.92
CA GLU A 72 -2.52 15.62 -7.96
C GLU A 72 -1.80 14.65 -8.93
N LEU A 73 -2.46 13.58 -9.39
CA LEU A 73 -1.90 12.58 -10.31
C LEU A 73 -2.32 12.78 -11.78
N LYS A 74 -2.75 13.99 -12.19
CA LYS A 74 -3.25 14.24 -13.56
C LYS A 74 -2.19 14.04 -14.65
N ASP A 75 -0.95 14.40 -14.36
CA ASP A 75 0.19 14.24 -15.28
C ASP A 75 1.03 13.00 -14.95
N TYR A 76 0.51 12.10 -14.12
CA TYR A 76 1.22 10.90 -13.71
C TYR A 76 1.26 9.88 -14.86
N ASP A 77 2.46 9.42 -15.20
CA ASP A 77 2.64 8.38 -16.21
C ASP A 77 2.28 7.00 -15.65
N PHE A 78 1.00 6.63 -15.76
CA PHE A 78 0.49 5.32 -15.37
C PHE A 78 1.13 4.16 -16.16
N SER A 79 1.78 4.41 -17.30
CA SER A 79 2.51 3.36 -18.04
C SER A 79 3.77 2.88 -17.31
N SER A 80 4.31 3.67 -16.39
CA SER A 80 5.45 3.26 -15.56
C SER A 80 5.09 2.15 -14.55
N VAL A 81 3.82 2.11 -14.14
CA VAL A 81 3.27 1.10 -13.22
C VAL A 81 3.30 -0.30 -13.85
N LEU A 82 3.04 -0.39 -15.16
CA LEU A 82 3.13 -1.62 -15.95
C LEU A 82 4.52 -2.26 -15.91
N LYS A 83 5.61 -1.48 -15.80
CA LYS A 83 6.97 -2.01 -15.73
C LYS A 83 7.29 -2.57 -14.35
N SER A 84 6.88 -1.86 -13.30
CA SER A 84 7.11 -2.29 -11.90
C SER A 84 6.32 -3.56 -11.54
N ILE A 85 5.06 -3.68 -12.00
CA ILE A 85 4.26 -4.91 -11.81
C ILE A 85 4.90 -6.11 -12.52
N LYS A 86 5.44 -5.91 -13.73
CA LYS A 86 6.11 -6.98 -14.50
C LYS A 86 7.41 -7.48 -13.85
N GLU A 87 8.10 -6.65 -13.08
CA GLU A 87 9.33 -7.04 -12.37
C GLU A 87 9.03 -7.82 -11.07
N GLY A 88 7.80 -7.74 -10.55
CA GLY A 88 7.44 -8.07 -9.16
C GLY A 88 6.79 -9.43 -8.89
N ASP A 89 6.88 -10.41 -9.80
CA ASP A 89 6.34 -11.79 -9.67
C ASP A 89 4.98 -12.02 -10.38
N THR A 90 4.90 -13.16 -11.08
CA THR A 90 3.91 -13.65 -12.07
C THR A 90 3.66 -12.80 -13.33
N THR A 91 4.27 -13.24 -14.44
CA THR A 91 3.70 -13.07 -15.79
C THR A 91 2.39 -13.84 -15.88
N GLU A 92 1.32 -13.34 -15.27
CA GLU A 92 -0.01 -13.65 -15.77
C GLU A 92 -0.13 -12.97 -17.12
N THR A 93 -0.08 -13.78 -18.17
CA THR A 93 -0.43 -13.37 -19.52
C THR A 93 -1.81 -12.73 -19.44
N TYR A 94 -1.87 -11.38 -19.47
CA TYR A 94 -3.12 -10.62 -19.49
C TYR A 94 -3.85 -10.94 -20.79
N SER A 95 -4.56 -12.07 -20.81
CA SER A 95 -5.38 -12.51 -21.93
C SER A 95 -6.75 -11.82 -21.86
N ASP A 96 -7.07 -11.10 -22.94
CA ASP A 96 -8.41 -10.82 -23.48
C ASP A 96 -9.31 -9.73 -22.88
N THR A 97 -8.79 -8.82 -22.06
CA THR A 97 -9.48 -7.53 -21.86
C THR A 97 -8.43 -6.43 -21.79
N VAL A 98 -8.46 -5.50 -22.75
CA VAL A 98 -7.50 -4.39 -22.81
C VAL A 98 -7.72 -3.53 -21.56
N LYS A 99 -6.93 -3.76 -20.51
CA LYS A 99 -6.93 -2.91 -19.32
C LYS A 99 -6.18 -1.64 -19.62
N THR A 100 -6.80 -0.48 -19.35
CA THR A 100 -6.09 0.79 -19.52
C THR A 100 -5.01 0.95 -18.43
N PRO A 101 -3.96 1.76 -18.65
CA PRO A 101 -2.96 2.05 -17.62
C PRO A 101 -3.57 2.52 -16.30
N GLU A 102 -4.67 3.27 -16.34
CA GLU A 102 -5.43 3.72 -15.18
C GLU A 102 -6.10 2.55 -14.45
N GLU A 103 -6.74 1.62 -15.16
CA GLU A 103 -7.33 0.42 -14.57
C GLU A 103 -6.29 -0.47 -13.89
N LEU A 104 -5.09 -0.56 -14.48
CA LEU A 104 -3.97 -1.28 -13.86
C LEU A 104 -3.45 -0.59 -12.61
N PHE A 105 -3.42 0.74 -12.61
CA PHE A 105 -3.11 1.50 -11.40
C PHE A 105 -4.15 1.26 -10.30
N GLU A 106 -5.44 1.19 -10.62
CA GLU A 106 -6.47 0.83 -9.64
C GLU A 106 -6.28 -0.56 -9.07
N ILE A 107 -5.89 -1.54 -9.88
CA ILE A 107 -5.61 -2.91 -9.41
C ILE A 107 -4.43 -2.90 -8.46
N MET A 108 -3.34 -2.23 -8.83
CA MET A 108 -2.16 -2.08 -7.98
C MET A 108 -2.47 -1.34 -6.67
N LEU A 109 -3.27 -0.26 -6.74
CA LEU A 109 -3.71 0.49 -5.58
C LEU A 109 -4.51 -0.39 -4.62
N ASN A 110 -5.43 -1.20 -5.16
CA ASN A 110 -6.19 -2.16 -4.37
C ASN A 110 -5.29 -3.25 -3.76
N ASP A 111 -4.28 -3.74 -4.49
CA ASP A 111 -3.33 -4.71 -3.95
C ASP A 111 -2.54 -4.15 -2.75
N LEU A 112 -2.07 -2.90 -2.83
CA LEU A 112 -1.42 -2.21 -1.71
C LEU A 112 -2.35 -2.03 -0.51
N LEU A 113 -3.62 -1.71 -0.76
CA LEU A 113 -4.60 -1.44 0.28
C LEU A 113 -5.10 -2.70 0.99
N ILE A 114 -5.38 -3.78 0.26
CA ILE A 114 -6.05 -4.98 0.80
C ILE A 114 -5.52 -6.32 0.25
N GLY A 115 -4.63 -6.31 -0.75
CA GLY A 115 -4.16 -7.54 -1.42
C GLY A 115 -3.47 -8.54 -0.49
N LYS A 116 -2.85 -8.06 0.59
CA LYS A 116 -2.17 -8.88 1.61
C LYS A 116 -2.98 -9.09 2.88
N ASP A 117 -4.27 -8.75 2.91
CA ASP A 117 -5.10 -8.91 4.12
C ASP A 117 -5.25 -10.36 4.56
N ASN A 118 -5.10 -11.31 3.63
CA ASN A 118 -5.07 -12.73 3.96
C ASN A 118 -3.93 -13.11 4.91
N GLU A 119 -2.83 -12.35 4.93
CA GLU A 119 -1.73 -12.58 5.86
C GLU A 119 -2.06 -12.12 7.29
N LEU A 120 -2.99 -11.16 7.43
CA LEU A 120 -3.43 -10.64 8.73
C LEU A 120 -4.19 -11.69 9.55
N TYR A 121 -4.82 -12.69 8.91
CA TYR A 121 -5.54 -13.75 9.61
C TYR A 121 -4.66 -14.50 10.62
N ARG A 122 -3.35 -14.65 10.35
CA ARG A 122 -2.40 -15.34 11.24
C ARG A 122 -2.18 -14.61 12.57
N TYR A 123 -2.48 -13.31 12.61
CA TYR A 123 -2.28 -12.44 13.76
C TYR A 123 -3.59 -12.11 14.49
N ARG A 124 -4.72 -12.61 13.97
CA ARG A 124 -6.05 -12.32 14.51
C ARG A 124 -6.26 -13.00 15.86
N ARG A 125 -6.69 -12.24 16.87
CA ARG A 125 -7.20 -12.77 18.14
C ARG A 125 -8.72 -12.82 18.12
N LEU A 126 -9.29 -13.89 18.67
CA LEU A 126 -10.72 -13.98 18.91
C LEU A 126 -11.05 -13.16 20.16
N GLN A 127 -12.00 -12.25 20.03
CA GLN A 127 -12.64 -11.58 21.16
C GLN A 127 -14.06 -12.12 21.29
N TRP A 128 -14.46 -12.39 22.52
CA TRP A 128 -15.82 -12.78 22.89
C TRP A 128 -16.58 -11.58 23.43
#